data_AF-A0A1I8HGV1-F1
#
_entry.id   AF-A0A1I8HGV1-F1
#
_cell.length_a   1.000
_cell.length_b   1.000
_cell.length_c   1.000
_cell.angle_alpha   90.00
_cell.angle_beta   90.00
_cell.angle_gamma   90.00
#
_symmetry.space_group_name_H-M   'P 1'
#
loop_
_entity.id
_entity.type
_entity.pdbx_description
1 polymer ?
#
loop_
_entity_poly.entity_id
_entity_poly.type
_entity_poly.pdbx_seq_one_letter_code
_entity_poly.pdbx_strand_id
1 'polypeptide(L)'
;AFVGALKGRNKEIVCYIVKSKFKPDFTDPDILHYLANEALHGDFELIEFIFGELSCVEELQEPQGISDVDLRKECAEIIAAVLYKSMSEGFVSLASAVIKYANISYLYKGGLTCLMVAALAGHHELVKQILGSPDTDIDAVDETGQSALAKACVRGHLRVAMTLLDSGANLKLTDHRGRDCLHLARLYRHRDLLRLLQYRLKFKSTSEQPEIIQSPGNHMRGESLSRILSSAGFTRERAEQQQRMADFLETLARIITKDGRCMTGSYADGWGNSLKQVNGLTAADSDIDWTVIVGSQDKDEDKIRKLVFHLESCCRCGDVQDRPRIIDGHAQMQSPGGSQPAVAADACGVRPAEDTCHAYQCCGSLTHPNRVEKLLPAGALAMKVHLVTATRPNSDNEMRVSFSFHEKKIMRDLSETQGQLFVLIKFIFKRLLPRYYNLSGLKTYHARTLMFFILHTFPSDSWSRENLRSLLAKALNTMLELMEEKGCTDI
;
A
#
# COMPACT_ATOMS: atom_id res chain seq x y z
N ALA A 1 -6.34 -45.46 7.75
CA ALA A 1 -6.84 -45.62 6.35
C ALA A 1 -7.11 -44.28 5.69
N PHE A 2 -8.01 -43.45 6.24
CA PHE A 2 -8.36 -42.14 5.66
C PHE A 2 -7.16 -41.20 5.42
N VAL A 3 -6.30 -40.99 6.42
CA VAL A 3 -5.06 -40.20 6.26
C VAL A 3 -4.15 -40.73 5.14
N GLY A 4 -4.07 -42.06 4.98
CA GLY A 4 -3.32 -42.69 3.89
C GLY A 4 -3.97 -42.46 2.52
N ALA A 5 -5.30 -42.48 2.45
CA ALA A 5 -6.06 -42.18 1.24
C ALA A 5 -5.94 -40.71 0.82
N LEU A 6 -5.95 -39.78 1.79
CA LEU A 6 -5.68 -38.36 1.58
C LEU A 6 -4.28 -38.17 0.99
N LYS A 7 -3.24 -38.68 1.67
CA LYS A 7 -1.84 -38.58 1.21
C LYS A 7 -1.61 -39.24 -0.16
N GLY A 8 -2.34 -40.31 -0.46
CA GLY A 8 -2.30 -40.99 -1.76
C GLY A 8 -3.21 -40.36 -2.83
N ARG A 9 -3.93 -39.27 -2.52
CA ARG A 9 -4.91 -38.60 -3.39
C ARG A 9 -5.95 -39.55 -4.01
N ASN A 10 -6.32 -40.61 -3.29
CA ASN A 10 -7.30 -41.59 -3.77
C ASN A 10 -8.73 -41.08 -3.53
N LYS A 11 -9.26 -40.33 -4.50
CA LYS A 11 -10.59 -39.69 -4.43
C LYS A 11 -11.73 -40.69 -4.24
N GLU A 12 -11.63 -41.89 -4.79
CA GLU A 12 -12.66 -42.93 -4.65
C GLU A 12 -12.77 -43.41 -3.19
N ILE A 13 -11.63 -43.67 -2.55
CA ILE A 13 -11.60 -44.06 -1.12
C ILE A 13 -12.03 -42.89 -0.23
N VAL A 14 -11.60 -41.67 -0.55
CA VAL A 14 -12.04 -40.47 0.19
C VAL A 14 -13.55 -40.29 0.07
N CYS A 15 -14.12 -40.44 -1.13
CA CYS A 15 -15.57 -40.35 -1.38
C CYS A 15 -16.33 -41.42 -0.60
N TYR A 16 -15.89 -42.68 -0.67
CA TYR A 16 -16.51 -43.79 0.06
C TYR A 16 -16.54 -43.53 1.57
N ILE A 17 -15.44 -43.01 2.14
CA ILE A 17 -15.34 -42.72 3.56
C ILE A 17 -16.22 -41.52 3.95
N VAL A 18 -16.22 -40.44 3.16
CA VAL A 18 -17.06 -39.25 3.40
C VAL A 18 -18.56 -39.58 3.35
N LYS A 19 -18.98 -40.49 2.46
CA LYS A 19 -20.37 -40.96 2.32
C LYS A 19 -20.75 -42.06 3.31
N SER A 20 -19.80 -42.59 4.08
CA SER A 20 -20.07 -43.66 5.04
C SER A 20 -20.62 -43.13 6.37
N LYS A 21 -21.29 -44.01 7.14
CA LYS A 21 -21.73 -43.71 8.52
C LYS A 21 -20.56 -43.56 9.51
N PHE A 22 -19.33 -43.89 9.12
CA PHE A 22 -18.13 -43.77 9.96
C PHE A 22 -17.24 -42.64 9.44
N LYS A 23 -17.61 -41.41 9.77
CA LYS A 23 -16.86 -40.21 9.37
C LYS A 23 -15.59 -40.06 10.22
N PRO A 24 -14.45 -39.71 9.62
CA PRO A 24 -13.22 -39.43 10.35
C PRO A 24 -13.33 -38.11 11.11
N ASP A 25 -12.58 -37.97 12.20
CA ASP A 25 -12.43 -36.68 12.88
C ASP A 25 -11.58 -35.74 12.01
N PHE A 26 -12.23 -34.86 11.25
CA PHE A 26 -11.54 -33.87 10.41
C PHE A 26 -10.77 -32.81 11.21
N THR A 27 -10.95 -32.75 12.53
CA THR A 27 -10.16 -31.88 13.42
C THR A 27 -8.91 -32.56 13.98
N ASP A 28 -8.70 -33.84 13.66
CA ASP A 28 -7.45 -34.55 13.94
C ASP A 28 -6.27 -33.76 13.36
N PRO A 29 -5.18 -33.57 14.12
CA PRO A 29 -4.04 -32.79 13.67
C PRO A 29 -3.47 -33.25 12.32
N ASP A 30 -3.34 -34.54 12.05
CA ASP A 30 -2.74 -35.01 10.80
C ASP A 30 -3.64 -34.70 9.60
N ILE A 31 -4.95 -34.86 9.76
CA ILE A 31 -5.94 -34.54 8.70
C ILE A 31 -5.99 -33.03 8.48
N LEU A 32 -6.11 -32.26 9.56
CA LEU A 32 -6.25 -30.81 9.48
C LEU A 32 -5.02 -30.14 8.87
N HIS A 33 -3.81 -30.53 9.28
CA HIS A 33 -2.58 -30.00 8.72
C HIS A 33 -2.40 -30.40 7.25
N TYR A 34 -2.80 -31.63 6.88
CA TYR A 34 -2.78 -32.05 5.48
C TYR A 34 -3.67 -31.17 4.61
N LEU A 35 -4.94 -30.99 4.99
CA LEU A 35 -5.88 -30.13 4.26
C LEU A 35 -5.42 -28.66 4.24
N ALA A 36 -4.81 -28.19 5.33
CA ALA A 36 -4.26 -26.84 5.40
C ALA A 36 -3.08 -26.65 4.44
N ASN A 37 -2.21 -27.66 4.30
CA ASN A 37 -1.09 -27.63 3.38
C ASN A 37 -1.56 -27.63 1.92
N GLU A 38 -2.56 -28.44 1.57
CA GLU A 38 -3.14 -28.43 0.22
C GLU A 38 -3.74 -27.05 -0.12
N ALA A 39 -4.54 -26.48 0.79
CA ALA A 39 -5.12 -25.14 0.63
C ALA A 39 -4.06 -24.04 0.47
N LEU A 40 -2.95 -24.15 1.21
CA LEU A 40 -1.85 -23.19 1.15
C LEU A 40 -1.17 -23.18 -0.23
N HIS A 41 -1.07 -24.34 -0.88
CA HIS A 41 -0.51 -24.48 -2.22
C HIS A 41 -1.54 -24.22 -3.34
N GLY A 42 -2.77 -23.85 -2.98
CA GLY A 42 -3.84 -23.56 -3.93
C GLY A 42 -4.52 -24.81 -4.50
N ASP A 43 -4.28 -25.99 -3.93
CA ASP A 43 -4.95 -27.23 -4.33
C ASP A 43 -6.25 -27.37 -3.53
N PHE A 44 -7.31 -26.77 -4.06
CA PHE A 44 -8.63 -26.77 -3.43
C PHE A 44 -9.50 -27.95 -3.86
N GLU A 45 -9.10 -28.73 -4.86
CA GLU A 45 -9.99 -29.72 -5.49
C GLU A 45 -10.47 -30.78 -4.47
N LEU A 46 -9.55 -31.30 -3.66
CA LEU A 46 -9.88 -32.29 -2.63
C LEU A 46 -10.71 -31.69 -1.49
N ILE A 47 -10.46 -30.42 -1.15
CA ILE A 47 -11.16 -29.70 -0.08
C ILE A 47 -12.60 -29.43 -0.53
N GLU A 48 -12.78 -28.83 -1.70
CA GLU A 48 -14.08 -28.53 -2.29
C GLU A 48 -14.89 -29.81 -2.50
N PHE A 49 -14.25 -30.92 -2.88
CA PHE A 49 -14.90 -32.22 -2.97
C PHE A 49 -15.38 -32.72 -1.60
N ILE A 50 -14.51 -32.79 -0.59
CA ILE A 50 -14.87 -33.30 0.74
C ILE A 50 -16.00 -32.47 1.36
N PHE A 51 -15.85 -31.15 1.38
CA PHE A 51 -16.81 -30.27 2.05
C PHE A 51 -18.07 -30.04 1.21
N GLY A 52 -17.97 -30.14 -0.12
CA GLY A 52 -19.13 -30.21 -1.01
C GLY A 52 -19.99 -31.43 -0.71
N GLU A 53 -19.39 -32.62 -0.65
CA GLU A 53 -20.12 -33.87 -0.32
C GLU A 53 -20.72 -33.83 1.08
N LEU A 54 -20.01 -33.28 2.08
CA LEU A 54 -20.57 -33.08 3.43
C LEU A 54 -21.74 -32.08 3.44
N SER A 55 -21.75 -31.09 2.54
CA SER A 55 -22.81 -30.08 2.44
C SER A 55 -24.04 -30.55 1.65
N CYS A 56 -23.87 -31.52 0.74
CA CYS A 56 -24.89 -31.98 -0.21
C CYS A 56 -25.62 -33.27 0.19
N VAL A 57 -25.54 -33.70 1.46
CA VAL A 57 -26.20 -34.94 1.91
C VAL A 57 -27.74 -34.81 1.79
N GLU A 58 -28.29 -35.29 0.67
CA GLU A 58 -29.72 -35.49 0.39
C GLU A 58 -30.11 -36.98 0.47
N GLU A 59 -31.39 -37.23 0.73
CA GLU A 59 -32.04 -38.52 1.06
C GLU A 59 -31.53 -39.73 0.26
N LEU A 60 -30.68 -40.56 0.86
CA LEU A 60 -30.58 -41.96 0.48
C LEU A 60 -31.78 -42.69 1.10
N GLN A 61 -32.84 -42.88 0.32
CA GLN A 61 -33.92 -43.80 0.67
C GLN A 61 -33.32 -45.21 0.78
N GLU A 62 -33.21 -45.75 2.01
CA GLU A 62 -33.52 -47.16 2.33
C GLU A 62 -33.37 -47.46 3.85
N PRO A 63 -33.91 -48.60 4.33
CA PRO A 63 -34.75 -48.62 5.51
C PRO A 63 -33.98 -48.99 6.79
N GLN A 64 -34.48 -48.44 7.91
CA GLN A 64 -34.17 -48.76 9.30
C GLN A 64 -32.86 -48.18 9.89
N GLY A 65 -33.05 -47.15 10.74
CA GLY A 65 -32.16 -46.83 11.86
C GLY A 65 -31.21 -45.64 11.64
N ILE A 66 -31.49 -44.56 12.38
CA ILE A 66 -30.92 -43.18 12.35
C ILE A 66 -31.76 -42.26 11.47
N SER A 67 -32.35 -41.21 12.06
CA SER A 67 -33.17 -40.26 11.30
C SER A 67 -32.27 -39.37 10.42
N ASP A 68 -32.70 -39.07 9.19
CA ASP A 68 -31.94 -38.23 8.23
C ASP A 68 -31.55 -36.85 8.80
N VAL A 69 -32.35 -36.36 9.76
CA VAL A 69 -32.12 -35.10 10.49
C VAL A 69 -30.84 -35.15 11.34
N ASP A 70 -30.52 -36.29 11.95
CA ASP A 70 -29.34 -36.44 12.80
C ASP A 70 -28.04 -36.42 11.98
N LEU A 71 -28.07 -36.96 10.76
CA LEU A 71 -26.91 -37.04 9.87
C LEU A 71 -26.53 -35.67 9.29
N ARG A 72 -27.51 -34.87 8.88
CA ARG A 72 -27.28 -33.50 8.39
C ARG A 72 -26.70 -32.61 9.49
N LYS A 73 -27.23 -32.74 10.71
CA LYS A 73 -26.72 -32.03 11.88
C LYS A 73 -25.26 -32.41 12.16
N GLU A 74 -24.93 -33.69 12.13
CA GLU A 74 -23.56 -34.18 12.32
C GLU A 74 -22.60 -33.63 11.23
N CYS A 75 -23.00 -33.64 9.95
CA CYS A 75 -22.19 -33.05 8.87
C CYS A 75 -21.95 -31.55 9.10
N ALA A 76 -22.99 -30.79 9.44
CA ALA A 76 -22.86 -29.37 9.73
C ALA A 76 -21.92 -29.11 10.94
N GLU A 77 -21.98 -29.95 11.97
CA GLU A 77 -21.07 -29.89 13.12
C GLU A 77 -19.61 -30.18 12.74
N ILE A 78 -19.36 -31.12 11.82
CA ILE A 78 -18.02 -31.40 11.30
C ILE A 78 -17.49 -30.20 10.51
N ILE A 79 -18.26 -29.65 9.57
CA ILE A 79 -17.87 -28.49 8.77
C ILE A 79 -17.54 -27.31 9.69
N ALA A 80 -18.42 -27.04 10.65
CA ALA A 80 -18.21 -26.01 11.66
C ALA A 80 -16.92 -26.27 12.46
N ALA A 81 -16.73 -27.47 13.00
CA ALA A 81 -15.56 -27.82 13.80
C ALA A 81 -14.25 -27.60 13.05
N VAL A 82 -14.17 -28.02 11.78
CA VAL A 82 -13.01 -27.78 10.91
C VAL A 82 -12.80 -26.29 10.69
N LEU A 83 -13.86 -25.54 10.35
CA LEU A 83 -13.78 -24.12 10.08
C LEU A 83 -13.24 -23.35 11.30
N TYR A 84 -13.82 -23.58 12.48
CA TYR A 84 -13.40 -22.92 13.72
C TYR A 84 -11.97 -23.31 14.12
N LYS A 85 -11.62 -24.60 13.99
CA LYS A 85 -10.28 -25.08 14.31
C LYS A 85 -9.25 -24.45 13.35
N SER A 86 -9.54 -24.40 12.06
CA SER A 86 -8.70 -23.76 11.04
C SER A 86 -8.46 -22.28 11.34
N MET A 87 -9.50 -21.53 11.74
CA MET A 87 -9.33 -20.14 12.14
C MET A 87 -8.47 -20.00 13.41
N SER A 88 -8.67 -20.86 14.42
CA SER A 88 -7.93 -20.79 15.68
C SER A 88 -6.44 -21.12 15.53
N GLU A 89 -6.09 -22.03 14.61
CA GLU A 89 -4.71 -22.44 14.32
C GLU A 89 -4.04 -21.56 13.24
N GLY A 90 -4.79 -20.66 12.60
CA GLY A 90 -4.26 -19.75 11.59
C GLY A 90 -4.19 -20.33 10.17
N PHE A 91 -4.89 -21.44 9.88
CA PHE A 91 -5.02 -22.01 8.55
C PHE A 91 -6.02 -21.23 7.69
N VAL A 92 -5.66 -19.98 7.37
CA VAL A 92 -6.54 -19.01 6.69
C VAL A 92 -7.02 -19.51 5.33
N SER A 93 -6.14 -20.10 4.51
CA SER A 93 -6.52 -20.64 3.19
C SER A 93 -7.53 -21.77 3.29
N LEU A 94 -7.36 -22.68 4.26
CA LEU A 94 -8.32 -23.75 4.51
C LEU A 94 -9.65 -23.20 5.02
N ALA A 95 -9.62 -22.29 6.00
CA ALA A 95 -10.83 -21.64 6.50
C ALA A 95 -11.60 -20.91 5.38
N SER A 96 -10.90 -20.23 4.47
CA SER A 96 -11.51 -19.52 3.33
C SER A 96 -12.16 -20.46 2.31
N ALA A 97 -11.61 -21.67 2.14
CA ALA A 97 -12.21 -22.70 1.30
C ALA A 97 -13.42 -23.36 1.97
N VAL A 98 -13.31 -23.73 3.24
CA VAL A 98 -14.36 -24.44 4.00
C VAL A 98 -15.59 -23.57 4.26
N ILE A 99 -15.40 -22.26 4.45
CA ILE A 99 -16.49 -21.36 4.86
C ILE A 99 -17.66 -21.29 3.87
N LYS A 100 -17.41 -21.58 2.59
CA LYS A 100 -18.43 -21.65 1.54
C LYS A 100 -19.49 -22.73 1.81
N TYR A 101 -19.13 -23.74 2.58
CA TYR A 101 -19.97 -24.90 2.91
C TYR A 101 -20.53 -24.83 4.33
N ALA A 102 -20.11 -23.84 5.12
CA ALA A 102 -20.46 -23.75 6.53
C ALA A 102 -21.71 -22.89 6.74
N ASN A 103 -22.57 -23.32 7.67
CA ASN A 103 -23.59 -22.44 8.20
C ASN A 103 -22.93 -21.42 9.15
N ILE A 104 -22.71 -20.20 8.66
CA ILE A 104 -22.05 -19.11 9.41
C ILE A 104 -22.82 -18.64 10.66
N SER A 105 -24.11 -18.97 10.76
CA SER A 105 -24.94 -18.68 11.94
C SER A 105 -24.77 -19.71 13.07
N TYR A 106 -24.09 -20.83 12.80
CA TYR A 106 -23.79 -21.83 13.81
C TYR A 106 -22.98 -21.22 14.96
N LEU A 107 -23.33 -21.59 16.20
CA LEU A 107 -22.66 -21.10 17.40
C LEU A 107 -21.64 -22.13 17.87
N TYR A 108 -20.36 -21.75 17.87
CA TYR A 108 -19.29 -22.54 18.47
C TYR A 108 -19.26 -22.34 20.00
N LYS A 109 -18.57 -23.26 20.69
CA LYS A 109 -18.38 -23.26 22.16
C LYS A 109 -18.36 -21.85 22.77
N GLY A 110 -19.22 -21.62 23.76
CA GLY A 110 -19.35 -20.32 24.42
C GLY A 110 -20.19 -19.30 23.64
N GLY A 111 -20.99 -19.73 22.67
CA GLY A 111 -21.84 -18.86 21.85
C GLY A 111 -21.09 -18.05 20.79
N LEU A 112 -19.90 -18.51 20.35
CA LEU A 112 -19.06 -17.77 19.41
C LEU A 112 -19.54 -17.95 17.97
N THR A 113 -19.84 -16.84 17.28
CA THR A 113 -20.10 -16.86 15.83
C THR A 113 -18.80 -17.01 15.03
N CYS A 114 -18.93 -17.42 13.77
CA CYS A 114 -17.81 -17.48 12.81
C CYS A 114 -17.05 -16.14 12.73
N LEU A 115 -17.79 -15.03 12.66
CA LEU A 115 -17.24 -13.67 12.63
C LEU A 115 -16.43 -13.34 13.90
N MET A 116 -16.90 -13.75 15.08
CA MET A 116 -16.19 -13.52 16.34
C MET A 116 -14.85 -14.25 16.40
N VAL A 117 -14.80 -15.50 15.91
CA VAL A 117 -13.57 -16.30 15.92
C VAL A 117 -12.56 -15.72 14.92
N ALA A 118 -13.00 -15.37 13.71
CA ALA A 118 -12.15 -14.67 12.74
C ALA A 118 -11.61 -13.35 13.29
N ALA A 119 -12.47 -12.58 13.98
CA ALA A 119 -12.09 -11.30 14.57
C ALA A 119 -11.14 -11.44 15.78
N LEU A 120 -11.31 -12.49 16.59
CA LEU A 120 -10.43 -12.81 17.71
C LEU A 120 -9.05 -13.29 17.22
N ALA A 121 -8.98 -13.99 16.10
CA ALA A 121 -7.74 -14.48 15.50
C ALA A 121 -7.02 -13.42 14.64
N GLY A 122 -7.71 -12.35 14.24
CA GLY A 122 -7.14 -11.26 13.46
C GLY A 122 -7.17 -11.48 11.95
N HIS A 123 -7.96 -12.43 11.45
CA HIS A 123 -8.01 -12.84 10.05
C HIS A 123 -8.88 -11.89 9.22
N HIS A 124 -8.30 -10.74 8.87
CA HIS A 124 -8.98 -9.64 8.19
C HIS A 124 -9.67 -10.03 6.86
N GLU A 125 -9.05 -10.84 6.01
CA GLU A 125 -9.67 -11.27 4.74
C GLU A 125 -10.85 -12.22 4.97
N LEU A 126 -10.78 -13.10 5.97
CA LEU A 126 -11.93 -13.94 6.35
C LEU A 126 -13.08 -13.10 6.92
N VAL A 127 -12.77 -12.08 7.73
CA VAL A 127 -13.79 -11.15 8.24
C VAL A 127 -14.55 -10.47 7.09
N LYS A 128 -13.84 -10.01 6.04
CA LYS A 128 -14.50 -9.48 4.83
C LYS A 128 -15.37 -10.51 4.12
N GLN A 129 -14.85 -11.73 3.94
CA GLN A 129 -15.58 -12.82 3.29
C GLN A 129 -16.88 -13.16 4.04
N ILE A 130 -16.82 -13.22 5.37
CA ILE A 130 -17.98 -13.48 6.24
C ILE A 130 -18.99 -12.33 6.11
N LEU A 131 -18.55 -11.07 6.26
CA LEU A 131 -19.43 -9.90 6.18
C LEU A 131 -20.13 -9.74 4.82
N GLY A 132 -19.59 -10.33 3.75
CA GLY A 132 -20.25 -10.39 2.45
C GLY A 132 -21.43 -11.37 2.38
N SER A 133 -21.61 -12.22 3.39
CA SER A 133 -22.71 -13.18 3.44
C SER A 133 -23.98 -12.55 4.05
N PRO A 134 -25.16 -12.71 3.43
CA PRO A 134 -26.38 -11.99 3.80
C PRO A 134 -26.88 -12.28 5.22
N ASP A 135 -26.60 -13.47 5.74
CA ASP A 135 -27.08 -13.93 7.06
C ASP A 135 -26.14 -13.54 8.23
N THR A 136 -25.14 -12.70 7.98
CA THR A 136 -24.17 -12.31 9.01
C THR A 136 -24.75 -11.24 9.94
N ASP A 137 -25.05 -11.61 11.18
CA ASP A 137 -25.27 -10.65 12.25
C ASP A 137 -23.92 -10.13 12.79
N ILE A 138 -23.57 -8.90 12.38
CA ILE A 138 -22.33 -8.22 12.78
C ILE A 138 -22.27 -7.89 14.28
N ASP A 139 -23.43 -7.73 14.91
CA ASP A 139 -23.60 -7.26 16.29
C ASP A 139 -24.01 -8.38 17.26
N ALA A 140 -24.09 -9.62 16.78
CA ALA A 140 -24.23 -10.81 17.61
C ALA A 140 -23.20 -10.79 18.76
N VAL A 141 -23.60 -11.36 19.91
CA VAL A 141 -22.78 -11.42 21.13
C VAL A 141 -22.67 -12.85 21.64
N ASP A 142 -21.51 -13.17 22.22
CA ASP A 142 -21.27 -14.47 22.85
C ASP A 142 -21.82 -14.53 24.29
N GLU A 143 -21.59 -15.65 25.01
CA GLU A 143 -22.02 -15.82 26.41
C GLU A 143 -21.41 -14.81 27.39
N THR A 144 -20.40 -14.06 26.98
CA THR A 144 -19.79 -12.98 27.78
C THR A 144 -20.32 -11.59 27.42
N GLY A 145 -21.22 -11.51 26.44
CA GLY A 145 -21.75 -10.26 25.88
C GLY A 145 -20.78 -9.59 24.90
N GLN A 146 -19.78 -10.30 24.38
CA GLN A 146 -18.77 -9.73 23.49
C GLN A 146 -19.11 -9.97 22.02
N SER A 147 -19.22 -8.89 21.24
CA SER A 147 -19.34 -8.94 19.77
C SER A 147 -18.00 -9.17 19.07
N ALA A 148 -18.03 -9.41 17.76
CA ALA A 148 -16.81 -9.53 16.95
C ALA A 148 -15.89 -8.30 17.08
N LEU A 149 -16.46 -7.09 17.13
CA LEU A 149 -15.70 -5.86 17.35
C LEU A 149 -15.05 -5.86 18.74
N ALA A 150 -15.76 -6.31 19.78
CA ALA A 150 -15.20 -6.45 21.12
C ALA A 150 -14.03 -7.45 21.14
N LYS A 151 -14.13 -8.59 20.43
CA LYS A 151 -13.03 -9.57 20.30
C LYS A 151 -11.80 -8.97 19.63
N ALA A 152 -11.98 -8.24 18.53
CA ALA A 152 -10.91 -7.49 17.88
C ALA A 152 -10.28 -6.46 18.84
N CYS A 153 -11.08 -5.82 19.70
CA CYS A 153 -10.61 -4.88 20.71
C CYS A 153 -9.84 -5.50 21.85
N VAL A 154 -10.19 -6.72 22.28
CA VAL A 154 -9.43 -7.47 23.29
C VAL A 154 -8.03 -7.79 22.76
N ARG A 155 -7.92 -8.22 21.51
CA ARG A 155 -6.66 -8.67 20.90
C ARG A 155 -5.86 -7.58 20.18
N GLY A 156 -6.44 -6.40 19.96
CA GLY A 156 -5.78 -5.27 19.32
C GLY A 156 -5.72 -5.37 17.81
N HIS A 157 -6.60 -6.16 17.19
CA HIS A 157 -6.63 -6.37 15.75
C HIS A 157 -7.24 -5.15 15.03
N LEU A 158 -6.41 -4.14 14.81
CA LEU A 158 -6.81 -2.83 14.28
C LEU A 158 -7.53 -2.91 12.93
N ARG A 159 -6.99 -3.69 11.98
CA ARG A 159 -7.55 -3.85 10.63
C ARG A 159 -8.93 -4.50 10.64
N VAL A 160 -9.10 -5.53 11.48
CA VAL A 160 -10.40 -6.17 11.69
C VAL A 160 -11.39 -5.18 12.28
N ALA A 161 -10.99 -4.44 13.32
CA ALA A 161 -11.87 -3.45 13.94
C ALA A 161 -12.28 -2.33 12.98
N MET A 162 -11.38 -1.85 12.11
CA MET A 162 -11.71 -0.92 11.03
C MET A 162 -12.78 -1.51 10.11
N THR A 163 -12.56 -2.72 9.59
CA THR A 163 -13.49 -3.40 8.67
C THR A 163 -14.87 -3.56 9.29
N LEU A 164 -14.94 -4.03 10.54
CA LEU A 164 -16.21 -4.18 11.25
C LEU A 164 -16.92 -2.84 11.43
N LEU A 165 -16.20 -1.77 11.79
CA LEU A 165 -16.77 -0.43 11.95
C LEU A 165 -17.26 0.15 10.61
N ASP A 166 -16.52 -0.10 9.53
CA ASP A 166 -16.87 0.34 8.18
C ASP A 166 -18.10 -0.41 7.65
N SER A 167 -18.25 -1.68 8.04
CA SER A 167 -19.46 -2.49 7.82
C SER A 167 -20.59 -2.23 8.81
N GLY A 168 -20.48 -1.18 9.64
CA GLY A 168 -21.58 -0.68 10.45
C GLY A 168 -21.62 -1.14 11.91
N ALA A 169 -20.67 -1.97 12.37
CA ALA A 169 -20.69 -2.56 13.71
C ALA A 169 -20.98 -1.53 14.83
N ASN A 170 -21.77 -1.95 15.82
CA ASN A 170 -22.17 -1.13 16.93
C ASN A 170 -21.06 -1.02 17.98
N LEU A 171 -20.34 0.10 17.92
CA LEU A 171 -19.27 0.46 18.82
C LEU A 171 -19.70 0.64 20.29
N LYS A 172 -21.00 0.82 20.55
CA LYS A 172 -21.55 1.05 21.90
C LYS A 172 -21.97 -0.23 22.62
N LEU A 173 -21.89 -1.40 21.98
CA LEU A 173 -22.16 -2.67 22.66
C LEU A 173 -21.22 -2.86 23.83
N THR A 174 -21.80 -3.31 24.95
CA THR A 174 -21.09 -3.58 26.20
C THR A 174 -21.16 -5.06 26.53
N ASP A 175 -20.05 -5.60 27.01
CA ASP A 175 -20.05 -6.95 27.58
C ASP A 175 -20.80 -7.03 28.92
N HIS A 176 -20.97 -8.24 29.48
CA HIS A 176 -21.69 -8.45 30.74
C HIS A 176 -21.05 -7.75 31.96
N ARG A 177 -19.83 -7.21 31.82
CA ARG A 177 -19.16 -6.38 32.83
C ARG A 177 -19.31 -4.89 32.56
N GLY A 178 -20.19 -4.50 31.63
CA GLY A 178 -20.44 -3.11 31.25
C GLY A 178 -19.30 -2.48 30.45
N ARG A 179 -18.38 -3.28 29.87
CA ARG A 179 -17.22 -2.75 29.13
C ARG A 179 -17.54 -2.67 27.66
N ASP A 180 -17.50 -1.45 27.11
CA ASP A 180 -17.55 -1.23 25.66
C ASP A 180 -16.17 -1.47 24.99
N CYS A 181 -16.12 -1.35 23.68
CA CYS A 181 -14.90 -1.49 22.89
C CYS A 181 -13.79 -0.49 23.30
N LEU A 182 -14.16 0.72 23.75
CA LEU A 182 -13.21 1.74 24.19
C LEU A 182 -12.55 1.33 25.52
N HIS A 183 -13.34 0.82 26.46
CA HIS A 183 -12.87 0.25 27.72
C HIS A 183 -11.97 -0.95 27.48
N LEU A 184 -12.34 -1.85 26.58
CA LEU A 184 -11.53 -3.02 26.22
C LEU A 184 -10.19 -2.62 25.60
N ALA A 185 -10.19 -1.76 24.57
CA ALA A 185 -8.95 -1.29 23.94
C ALA A 185 -8.02 -0.57 24.93
N ARG A 186 -8.58 0.19 25.89
CA ARG A 186 -7.81 0.83 26.97
C ARG A 186 -7.25 -0.20 27.96
N LEU A 187 -8.08 -1.12 28.43
CA LEU A 187 -7.73 -2.16 29.40
C LEU A 187 -6.56 -3.02 28.90
N TYR A 188 -6.61 -3.42 27.63
CA TYR A 188 -5.56 -4.22 26.99
C TYR A 188 -4.45 -3.38 26.33
N ARG A 189 -4.45 -2.05 26.54
CA ARG A 189 -3.38 -1.12 26.13
C ARG A 189 -3.14 -1.00 24.61
N HIS A 190 -4.18 -1.22 23.80
CA HIS A 190 -4.13 -1.10 22.34
C HIS A 190 -4.29 0.36 21.90
N ARG A 191 -3.20 1.14 21.97
CA ARG A 191 -3.21 2.60 21.75
C ARG A 191 -3.73 3.03 20.37
N ASP A 192 -3.31 2.34 19.30
CA ASP A 192 -3.70 2.69 17.94
C ASP A 192 -5.20 2.42 17.72
N LEU A 193 -5.70 1.32 18.29
CA LEU A 193 -7.13 1.00 18.29
C LEU A 193 -7.93 2.00 19.13
N LEU A 194 -7.44 2.37 20.32
CA LEU A 194 -8.08 3.37 21.16
C LEU A 194 -8.28 4.70 20.42
N ARG A 195 -7.28 5.14 19.65
CA ARG A 195 -7.38 6.34 18.80
C ARG A 195 -8.45 6.20 17.73
N LEU A 196 -8.48 5.05 17.03
CA LEU A 196 -9.50 4.76 16.01
C LEU A 196 -10.92 4.82 16.60
N LEU A 197 -11.15 4.15 17.74
CA LEU A 197 -12.47 4.09 18.36
C LEU A 197 -12.92 5.46 18.87
N GLN A 198 -12.02 6.23 19.49
CA GLN A 198 -12.29 7.61 19.90
C GLN A 198 -12.64 8.49 18.70
N TYR A 199 -11.96 8.30 17.57
CA TYR A 199 -12.27 9.01 16.35
C TYR A 199 -13.68 8.64 15.85
N ARG A 200 -13.99 7.34 15.69
CA ARG A 200 -15.30 6.89 15.19
C ARG A 200 -16.48 7.33 16.08
N LEU A 201 -16.31 7.37 17.41
CA LEU A 201 -17.35 7.87 18.33
C LEU A 201 -17.67 9.36 18.14
N LYS A 202 -16.68 10.19 17.79
CA LYS A 202 -16.88 11.63 17.56
C LYS A 202 -17.67 11.93 16.28
N PHE A 203 -17.70 11.00 15.32
CA PHE A 203 -18.30 11.21 14.00
C PHE A 203 -19.69 10.59 13.83
N LYS A 204 -20.05 9.54 14.58
CA LYS A 204 -21.42 8.96 14.52
C LYS A 204 -22.50 9.86 15.15
N SER A 205 -22.13 10.96 15.81
CA SER A 205 -23.06 11.91 16.47
C SER A 205 -23.47 13.11 15.60
N THR A 206 -22.99 13.24 14.36
CA THR A 206 -23.29 14.37 13.47
C THR A 206 -23.73 13.84 12.10
N SER A 207 -25.02 13.90 11.82
CA SER A 207 -25.64 13.52 10.53
C SER A 207 -25.62 14.66 9.51
N GLU A 208 -24.50 15.37 9.41
CA GLU A 208 -24.29 16.41 8.40
C GLU A 208 -23.02 16.06 7.61
N GLN A 209 -22.98 16.51 6.35
CA GLN A 209 -21.81 16.40 5.46
C GLN A 209 -20.52 16.74 6.22
N PRO A 210 -19.34 16.18 5.84
CA PRO A 210 -18.11 16.34 6.59
C PRO A 210 -17.64 17.81 6.58
N GLU A 211 -18.22 18.63 7.43
CA GLU A 211 -17.60 19.84 7.91
C GLU A 211 -16.35 19.42 8.69
N ILE A 212 -15.23 19.95 8.22
CA ILE A 212 -13.90 19.80 8.80
C ILE A 212 -14.00 19.91 10.32
N ILE A 213 -13.75 18.80 11.01
CA ILE A 213 -13.74 18.65 12.48
C ILE A 213 -13.34 19.97 13.17
N GLN A 214 -14.32 20.64 13.77
CA GLN A 214 -14.13 21.53 14.91
C GLN A 214 -14.47 20.76 16.21
N SER A 215 -13.51 19.98 16.71
CA SER A 215 -13.49 19.51 18.10
C SER A 215 -13.01 20.64 19.03
N PRO A 216 -13.73 20.97 20.10
CA PRO A 216 -13.19 21.79 21.17
C PRO A 216 -12.17 20.97 21.97
N GLY A 217 -10.92 21.42 21.99
CA GLY A 217 -9.84 20.86 22.82
C GLY A 217 -8.73 20.18 22.02
N ASN A 218 -7.72 20.95 21.60
CA ASN A 218 -6.49 20.53 20.90
C ASN A 218 -6.64 20.05 19.43
N HIS A 219 -7.26 20.89 18.59
CA HIS A 219 -6.75 20.96 17.22
C HIS A 219 -5.30 21.43 17.26
N MET A 220 -4.37 20.55 16.93
CA MET A 220 -3.03 20.97 16.58
C MET A 220 -3.17 21.99 15.45
N ARG A 221 -2.92 23.26 15.77
CA ARG A 221 -2.88 24.35 14.79
C ARG A 221 -1.76 24.04 13.80
N GLY A 222 -1.87 24.50 12.54
CA GLY A 222 -0.80 24.29 11.56
C GLY A 222 0.57 24.73 12.11
N GLU A 223 0.59 25.83 12.86
CA GLU A 223 1.79 26.32 13.53
C GLU A 223 2.38 25.32 14.55
N SER A 224 1.53 24.63 15.32
CA SER A 224 2.00 23.62 16.27
C SER A 224 2.55 22.39 15.55
N LEU A 225 1.92 21.99 14.43
CA LEU A 225 2.41 20.91 13.59
C LEU A 225 3.76 21.28 12.96
N SER A 226 3.87 22.49 12.42
CA SER A 226 5.10 23.04 11.86
C SER A 226 6.22 23.05 12.91
N ARG A 227 5.93 23.48 14.15
CA ARG A 227 6.90 23.47 15.26
C ARG A 227 7.41 22.08 15.61
N ILE A 228 6.54 21.06 15.59
CA ILE A 228 6.93 19.66 15.81
C ILE A 228 7.82 19.16 14.67
N LEU A 229 7.51 19.53 13.43
CA LEU A 229 8.34 19.18 12.28
C LEU A 229 9.71 19.86 12.36
N SER A 230 9.75 21.15 12.71
CA SER A 230 11.00 21.88 12.92
C SER A 230 11.83 21.26 14.06
N SER A 231 11.21 20.83 15.16
CA SER A 231 11.93 20.15 16.25
C SER A 231 12.44 18.76 15.86
N ALA A 232 11.79 18.09 14.92
CA ALA A 232 12.30 16.88 14.26
C ALA A 232 13.36 17.18 13.17
N GLY A 233 13.70 18.45 12.94
CA GLY A 233 14.73 18.87 12.00
C GLY A 233 14.25 19.11 10.56
N PHE A 234 12.95 19.07 10.30
CA PHE A 234 12.37 19.41 8.99
C PHE A 234 12.34 20.93 8.78
N THR A 235 13.52 21.52 8.69
CA THR A 235 13.73 22.96 8.45
C THR A 235 14.42 23.18 7.12
N ARG A 236 14.22 24.37 6.53
CA ARG A 236 14.90 24.72 5.27
C ARG A 236 16.42 24.68 5.40
N GLU A 237 16.95 25.20 6.51
CA GLU A 237 18.39 25.21 6.79
C GLU A 237 19.00 23.79 6.76
N ARG A 238 18.34 22.80 7.39
CA ARG A 238 18.82 21.42 7.41
C ARG A 238 18.68 20.74 6.06
N ALA A 239 17.61 21.04 5.31
CA ALA A 239 17.47 20.57 3.94
C ALA A 239 18.61 21.11 3.05
N GLU A 240 18.97 22.39 3.18
CA GLU A 240 20.10 22.99 2.46
C GLU A 240 21.45 22.37 2.84
N GLN A 241 21.68 22.05 4.13
CA GLN A 241 22.88 21.32 4.56
C GLN A 241 22.96 19.93 3.92
N GLN A 242 21.85 19.20 3.87
CA GLN A 242 21.76 17.90 3.20
C GLN A 242 22.02 18.03 1.70
N GLN A 243 21.52 19.08 1.04
CA GLN A 243 21.76 19.34 -0.38
C GLN A 243 23.24 19.62 -0.66
N ARG A 244 23.92 20.40 0.19
CA ARG A 244 25.37 20.65 0.06
C ARG A 244 26.18 19.37 0.22
N MET A 245 25.79 18.48 1.13
CA MET A 245 26.41 17.16 1.26
C MET A 245 26.22 16.33 -0.01
N ALA A 246 25.00 16.31 -0.57
CA ALA A 246 24.74 15.63 -1.83
C ALA A 246 25.59 16.18 -2.99
N ASP A 247 25.79 17.50 -3.07
CA ASP A 247 26.61 18.14 -4.11
C ASP A 247 28.11 17.82 -3.94
N PHE A 248 28.58 17.75 -2.70
CA PHE A 248 29.93 17.28 -2.38
C PHE A 248 30.13 15.83 -2.81
N LEU A 249 29.21 14.93 -2.46
CA LEU A 249 29.27 13.52 -2.84
C LEU A 249 29.18 13.33 -4.36
N GLU A 250 28.34 14.10 -5.05
CA GLU A 250 28.27 14.11 -6.51
C GLU A 250 29.62 14.50 -7.13
N THR A 251 30.27 15.54 -6.59
CA THR A 251 31.59 16.00 -7.04
C THR A 251 32.65 14.92 -6.83
N LEU A 252 32.68 14.31 -5.64
CA LEU A 252 33.60 13.21 -5.34
C LEU A 252 33.37 12.01 -6.26
N ALA A 253 32.11 11.63 -6.49
CA ALA A 253 31.76 10.53 -7.35
C ALA A 253 32.23 10.78 -8.80
N ARG A 254 32.06 12.00 -9.35
CA ARG A 254 32.60 12.38 -10.66
C ARG A 254 34.12 12.27 -10.74
N ILE A 255 34.84 12.67 -9.68
CA ILE A 255 36.32 12.55 -9.63
C ILE A 255 36.75 11.09 -9.66
N ILE A 256 36.11 10.24 -8.85
CA ILE A 256 36.45 8.82 -8.73
C ILE A 256 36.15 8.08 -10.03
N THR A 257 34.97 8.32 -10.59
CA THR A 257 34.43 7.52 -11.70
C THR A 257 34.80 8.07 -13.07
N LYS A 258 35.20 9.34 -13.13
CA LYS A 258 35.60 10.06 -14.35
C LYS A 258 34.50 10.05 -15.42
N ASP A 259 33.25 10.20 -15.00
CA ASP A 259 32.09 10.39 -15.86
C ASP A 259 31.28 11.64 -15.46
N GLY A 260 30.19 11.93 -16.18
CA GLY A 260 29.29 13.04 -15.90
C GLY A 260 28.08 12.64 -15.08
N ARG A 261 28.23 11.75 -14.09
CA ARG A 261 27.12 11.39 -13.21
C ARG A 261 26.58 12.57 -12.41
N CYS A 262 25.28 12.58 -12.21
CA CYS A 262 24.56 13.53 -11.38
C CYS A 262 23.74 12.76 -10.35
N MET A 263 23.70 13.24 -9.11
CA MET A 263 22.93 12.63 -8.04
C MET A 263 21.50 13.16 -8.06
N THR A 264 20.52 12.28 -8.03
CA THR A 264 19.09 12.55 -7.89
C THR A 264 18.49 11.65 -6.81
N GLY A 265 17.18 11.69 -6.60
CA GLY A 265 16.51 10.90 -5.56
C GLY A 265 16.35 11.64 -4.23
N SER A 266 15.76 10.97 -3.23
CA SER A 266 15.34 11.62 -1.98
C SER A 266 16.50 12.11 -1.12
N TYR A 267 17.68 11.50 -1.26
CA TYR A 267 18.89 12.00 -0.61
C TYR A 267 19.32 13.37 -1.20
N ALA A 268 19.27 13.49 -2.53
CA ALA A 268 19.75 14.67 -3.26
C ALA A 268 18.81 15.88 -3.14
N ASP A 269 17.51 15.63 -2.96
CA ASP A 269 16.47 16.67 -2.85
C ASP A 269 16.58 17.50 -1.56
N GLY A 270 17.21 16.95 -0.52
CA GLY A 270 17.27 17.53 0.83
C GLY A 270 16.01 17.29 1.66
N TRP A 271 14.85 17.18 1.01
CA TRP A 271 13.58 16.82 1.63
C TRP A 271 13.26 15.34 1.43
N GLY A 272 12.96 14.63 2.51
CA GLY A 272 12.51 13.24 2.45
C GLY A 272 13.61 12.18 2.41
N ASN A 273 14.88 12.55 2.65
CA ASN A 273 16.00 11.65 3.01
C ASN A 273 15.69 10.81 4.28
N SER A 274 14.82 11.35 5.14
CA SER A 274 14.27 10.64 6.29
C SER A 274 12.87 11.14 6.56
N LEU A 275 11.96 10.22 6.91
CA LEU A 275 10.58 10.55 7.28
C LEU A 275 10.37 10.62 8.79
N LYS A 276 11.44 10.45 9.58
CA LYS A 276 11.40 10.52 11.04
C LYS A 276 12.00 11.82 11.57
N GLN A 277 13.19 12.14 11.09
CA GLN A 277 13.96 13.31 11.51
C GLN A 277 15.08 13.60 10.53
N VAL A 278 15.50 14.86 10.40
CA VAL A 278 16.69 15.25 9.63
C VAL A 278 17.78 15.62 10.61
N ASN A 279 18.60 14.66 11.02
CA ASN A 279 19.66 14.82 12.02
C ASN A 279 21.05 14.41 11.51
N GLY A 280 21.23 14.37 10.19
CA GLY A 280 22.45 13.87 9.54
C GLY A 280 22.48 12.37 9.30
N LEU A 281 21.51 11.60 9.83
CA LEU A 281 21.36 10.18 9.51
C LEU A 281 20.35 9.99 8.39
N THR A 282 20.70 9.19 7.40
CA THR A 282 19.80 8.78 6.33
C THR A 282 18.92 7.61 6.76
N ALA A 283 17.63 7.65 6.39
CA ALA A 283 16.73 6.55 6.64
C ALA A 283 16.99 5.35 5.71
N ALA A 284 16.65 4.15 6.18
CA ALA A 284 16.83 2.91 5.42
C ALA A 284 16.04 2.85 4.11
N ASP A 285 15.00 3.67 3.98
CA ASP A 285 14.12 3.76 2.81
C ASP A 285 14.39 5.01 1.96
N SER A 286 15.57 5.62 2.13
CA SER A 286 16.10 6.65 1.24
C SER A 286 16.91 6.03 0.11
N ASP A 287 16.90 6.73 -1.01
CA ASP A 287 17.49 6.37 -2.29
C ASP A 287 18.46 7.46 -2.78
N ILE A 288 19.53 7.01 -3.43
CA ILE A 288 20.42 7.80 -4.27
C ILE A 288 20.27 7.28 -5.70
N ASP A 289 19.79 8.15 -6.59
CA ASP A 289 19.64 7.83 -8.01
C ASP A 289 20.75 8.51 -8.82
N TRP A 290 21.73 7.75 -9.31
CA TRP A 290 22.76 8.26 -10.20
C TRP A 290 22.24 8.33 -11.63
N THR A 291 22.34 9.52 -12.24
CA THR A 291 22.08 9.72 -13.67
C THR A 291 23.40 10.00 -14.39
N VAL A 292 23.90 9.06 -15.17
CA VAL A 292 25.15 9.18 -15.93
C VAL A 292 24.86 9.76 -17.31
N ILE A 293 25.37 10.98 -17.57
CA ILE A 293 25.24 11.61 -18.88
C ILE A 293 26.23 10.98 -19.86
N VAL A 294 25.71 10.28 -20.85
CA VAL A 294 26.52 9.58 -21.85
C VAL A 294 27.29 10.61 -22.71
N GLY A 295 28.58 10.37 -22.91
CA GLY A 295 29.45 11.24 -23.71
C GLY A 295 29.89 12.53 -23.02
N SER A 296 29.53 12.76 -21.76
CA SER A 296 29.85 14.01 -21.05
C SER A 296 31.34 14.31 -20.84
N GLN A 297 32.19 13.28 -20.92
CA GLN A 297 33.64 13.39 -20.76
C GLN A 297 34.39 13.08 -22.07
N ASP A 298 33.66 12.85 -23.18
CA ASP A 298 34.30 12.70 -24.47
C ASP A 298 34.95 14.04 -24.87
N LYS A 299 36.09 13.97 -25.55
CA LYS A 299 36.82 15.16 -26.02
C LYS A 299 36.49 15.47 -27.47
N ASP A 300 35.89 14.53 -28.18
CA ASP A 300 35.52 14.65 -29.57
C ASP A 300 34.13 15.29 -29.68
N GLU A 301 34.10 16.59 -30.00
CA GLU A 301 32.85 17.35 -30.13
C GLU A 301 31.88 16.74 -31.16
N ASP A 302 32.39 16.11 -32.22
CA ASP A 302 31.54 15.51 -33.24
C ASP A 302 30.86 14.24 -32.72
N LYS A 303 31.55 13.45 -31.87
CA LYS A 303 30.92 12.33 -31.16
C LYS A 303 29.88 12.80 -30.17
N ILE A 304 30.16 13.85 -29.40
CA ILE A 304 29.20 14.41 -28.44
C ILE A 304 27.95 14.89 -29.18
N ARG A 305 28.11 15.62 -30.29
CA ARG A 305 26.98 16.11 -31.12
C ARG A 305 26.11 14.98 -31.64
N LYS A 306 26.71 13.85 -32.04
CA LYS A 306 25.97 12.66 -32.50
C LYS A 306 25.19 11.94 -31.38
N LEU A 307 25.54 12.16 -30.12
CA LEU A 307 24.83 11.60 -28.95
C LEU A 307 23.67 12.48 -28.47
N VAL A 308 23.51 13.68 -29.02
CA VAL A 308 22.42 14.59 -28.67
C VAL A 308 21.15 14.21 -29.44
N PHE A 309 20.06 14.01 -28.70
CA PHE A 309 18.76 13.72 -29.27
C PHE A 309 17.98 14.99 -29.62
N HIS A 310 17.26 14.93 -30.73
CA HIS A 310 16.51 16.05 -31.28
C HIS A 310 15.02 15.74 -31.33
N LEU A 311 14.32 15.96 -30.22
CA LEU A 311 12.90 15.60 -30.11
C LEU A 311 12.00 16.51 -30.98
N GLU A 312 11.01 15.92 -31.64
CA GLU A 312 10.09 16.61 -32.57
C GLU A 312 9.45 17.86 -31.94
N SER A 313 9.04 17.77 -30.67
CA SER A 313 8.29 18.81 -29.98
C SER A 313 9.14 19.97 -29.44
N CYS A 314 10.48 19.87 -29.41
CA CYS A 314 11.33 20.93 -28.86
C CYS A 314 12.61 21.25 -29.67
N CYS A 315 12.91 20.51 -30.72
CA CYS A 315 14.08 20.76 -31.55
C CYS A 315 13.87 21.97 -32.48
N ARG A 316 14.86 22.88 -32.50
CA ARG A 316 14.93 24.01 -33.46
C ARG A 316 16.20 23.99 -34.32
N CYS A 317 16.94 22.89 -34.29
CA CYS A 317 18.19 22.73 -35.05
C CYS A 317 17.88 22.52 -36.54
N GLY A 318 18.66 23.16 -37.42
CA GLY A 318 18.66 22.86 -38.85
C GLY A 318 19.34 21.53 -39.16
N ASP A 319 19.01 20.91 -40.30
CA ASP A 319 19.68 19.72 -40.86
C ASP A 319 19.71 18.47 -39.97
N VAL A 320 18.64 18.22 -39.21
CA VAL A 320 18.46 16.98 -38.42
C VAL A 320 17.39 16.11 -39.06
N GLN A 321 17.78 14.89 -39.47
CA GLN A 321 16.90 13.93 -40.14
C GLN A 321 15.99 13.14 -39.18
N ASP A 322 16.52 12.70 -38.03
CA ASP A 322 15.74 11.91 -37.06
C ASP A 322 15.21 12.79 -35.92
N ARG A 323 13.89 12.77 -35.72
CA ARG A 323 13.21 13.53 -34.68
C ARG A 323 12.17 12.66 -33.98
N PRO A 324 12.57 11.91 -32.94
CA PRO A 324 11.67 11.05 -32.18
C PRO A 324 10.44 11.81 -31.69
N ARG A 325 9.26 11.25 -31.96
CA ARG A 325 7.99 11.73 -31.41
C ARG A 325 7.84 11.29 -29.97
N ILE A 326 7.26 12.14 -29.14
CA ILE A 326 6.95 11.81 -27.74
C ILE A 326 5.50 11.35 -27.64
N ILE A 327 5.29 10.17 -27.06
CA ILE A 327 3.97 9.61 -26.75
C ILE A 327 3.99 9.23 -25.26
N ASP A 328 3.09 9.80 -24.47
CA ASP A 328 2.98 9.54 -23.02
C ASP A 328 4.32 9.63 -22.26
N GLY A 329 5.11 10.66 -22.57
CA GLY A 329 6.41 10.89 -21.95
C GLY A 329 7.55 9.99 -22.44
N HIS A 330 7.34 9.20 -23.49
CA HIS A 330 8.35 8.31 -24.07
C HIS A 330 8.65 8.70 -25.53
N ALA A 331 9.94 8.90 -25.83
CA ALA A 331 10.43 9.13 -27.18
C ALA A 331 10.47 7.80 -27.94
N GLN A 332 9.85 7.77 -29.12
CA GLN A 332 9.79 6.59 -29.98
C GLN A 332 11.08 6.43 -30.78
N MET A 333 11.74 5.27 -30.65
CA MET A 333 13.06 5.02 -31.22
C MET A 333 12.95 4.11 -32.45
N GLN A 334 13.83 4.31 -33.43
CA GLN A 334 13.87 3.46 -34.64
C GLN A 334 14.53 2.10 -34.40
N SER A 335 15.26 1.94 -33.30
CA SER A 335 15.94 0.71 -32.89
C SER A 335 15.76 0.47 -31.39
N PRO A 336 15.87 -0.79 -30.91
CA PRO A 336 15.76 -1.10 -29.49
C PRO A 336 16.79 -0.31 -28.69
N GLY A 337 16.32 0.46 -27.71
CA GLY A 337 17.14 1.48 -27.04
C GLY A 337 16.94 1.58 -25.53
N GLY A 338 16.05 0.77 -24.95
CA GLY A 338 15.80 0.80 -23.51
C GLY A 338 15.67 -0.59 -22.89
N SER A 339 15.78 -0.62 -21.57
CA SER A 339 15.76 -1.85 -20.76
C SER A 339 14.87 -1.68 -19.53
N GLN A 340 14.21 -2.76 -19.09
CA GLN A 340 13.59 -2.85 -17.77
C GLN A 340 14.29 -3.92 -16.89
N PRO A 341 14.72 -3.58 -15.65
CA PRO A 341 14.87 -2.23 -15.10
C PRO A 341 16.00 -1.46 -15.80
N ALA A 342 16.00 -0.13 -15.69
CA ALA A 342 17.14 0.70 -16.09
C ALA A 342 18.30 0.44 -15.11
N VAL A 343 19.06 -0.64 -15.33
CA VAL A 343 20.20 -1.10 -14.53
C VAL A 343 20.00 -0.84 -13.02
N ALA A 344 19.13 -1.62 -12.38
CA ALA A 344 19.13 -1.68 -10.92
C ALA A 344 20.50 -2.23 -10.50
N ALA A 345 21.22 -1.53 -9.62
CA ALA A 345 22.37 -2.16 -8.98
C ALA A 345 21.83 -3.34 -8.16
N ASP A 346 22.54 -4.48 -8.16
CA ASP A 346 22.24 -5.54 -7.19
C ASP A 346 22.16 -4.93 -5.80
N ALA A 347 21.25 -5.42 -4.96
CA ALA A 347 21.07 -4.94 -3.60
C ALA A 347 22.39 -5.07 -2.82
N CYS A 348 23.25 -4.07 -2.94
CA CYS A 348 24.40 -3.92 -2.09
C CYS A 348 23.82 -3.64 -0.72
N GLY A 349 24.25 -4.35 0.33
CA GLY A 349 23.77 -4.14 1.69
C GLY A 349 24.09 -2.74 2.27
N VAL A 350 24.42 -1.78 1.42
CA VAL A 350 24.75 -0.40 1.70
C VAL A 350 23.45 0.42 1.85
N ARG A 351 23.46 1.36 2.79
CA ARG A 351 22.37 2.33 2.99
C ARG A 351 22.98 3.72 2.84
N PRO A 352 22.39 4.62 2.02
CA PRO A 352 21.13 4.50 1.27
C PRO A 352 21.22 3.48 0.12
N ALA A 353 20.08 3.05 -0.43
CA ALA A 353 20.07 2.25 -1.65
C ALA A 353 20.54 3.12 -2.83
N GLU A 354 21.29 2.54 -3.77
CA GLU A 354 21.83 3.25 -4.93
C GLU A 354 21.33 2.62 -6.24
N ASP A 355 20.78 3.44 -7.12
CA ASP A 355 20.38 3.06 -8.48
C ASP A 355 21.20 3.87 -9.51
N THR A 356 21.47 3.31 -10.68
CA THR A 356 22.23 4.01 -11.74
C THR A 356 21.52 3.90 -13.08
N CYS A 357 21.21 5.04 -13.70
CA CYS A 357 20.64 5.10 -15.03
C CYS A 357 21.52 5.90 -15.99
N HIS A 358 21.52 5.52 -17.26
CA HIS A 358 22.21 6.25 -18.32
C HIS A 358 21.25 7.19 -19.05
N ALA A 359 21.73 8.39 -19.35
CA ALA A 359 20.94 9.47 -19.90
C ALA A 359 21.65 10.13 -21.08
N TYR A 360 20.88 10.42 -22.13
CA TYR A 360 21.34 11.13 -23.31
C TYR A 360 20.74 12.53 -23.34
N GLN A 361 21.56 13.54 -23.68
CA GLN A 361 21.10 14.92 -23.71
C GLN A 361 20.15 15.17 -24.87
N CYS A 362 19.12 15.99 -24.65
CA CYS A 362 18.32 16.52 -25.73
C CYS A 362 18.77 17.94 -26.11
N CYS A 363 18.54 18.34 -27.37
CA CYS A 363 18.91 19.68 -27.84
C CYS A 363 18.04 20.80 -27.24
N GLY A 364 16.81 20.47 -26.81
CA GLY A 364 15.79 21.42 -26.39
C GLY A 364 15.22 21.14 -24.99
N SER A 365 14.43 22.09 -24.51
CA SER A 365 13.63 21.95 -23.29
C SER A 365 12.17 21.65 -23.65
N LEU A 366 11.52 20.80 -22.87
CA LEU A 366 10.07 20.55 -22.93
C LEU A 366 9.29 21.40 -21.91
N THR A 367 9.96 22.30 -21.20
CA THR A 367 9.32 23.20 -20.26
C THR A 367 8.50 24.23 -21.02
N HIS A 368 7.19 24.03 -21.11
CA HIS A 368 6.29 25.03 -21.68
C HIS A 368 6.24 26.26 -20.76
N PRO A 369 6.40 27.50 -21.28
CA PRO A 369 6.41 28.72 -20.47
C PRO A 369 5.25 28.77 -19.47
N ASN A 370 4.01 28.60 -19.94
CA ASN A 370 2.85 28.76 -19.05
C ASN A 370 2.63 27.67 -17.97
N ARG A 371 3.30 26.51 -18.03
CA ARG A 371 3.05 25.39 -17.08
C ARG A 371 4.18 25.16 -16.09
N VAL A 372 5.43 25.18 -16.56
CA VAL A 372 6.60 24.81 -15.74
C VAL A 372 7.37 26.03 -15.23
N GLU A 373 7.23 27.20 -15.87
CA GLU A 373 7.86 28.46 -15.44
C GLU A 373 7.46 28.88 -14.02
N LYS A 374 6.21 28.59 -13.62
CA LYS A 374 5.75 28.86 -12.25
C LYS A 374 6.44 28.02 -11.18
N LEU A 375 6.96 26.85 -11.55
CA LEU A 375 7.57 25.90 -10.62
C LEU A 375 9.09 26.01 -10.58
N LEU A 376 9.69 26.40 -11.71
CA LEU A 376 11.13 26.43 -11.86
C LEU A 376 11.72 27.78 -11.41
N PRO A 377 12.84 27.78 -10.67
CA PRO A 377 13.52 29.02 -10.31
C PRO A 377 13.96 29.81 -11.54
N ALA A 378 14.09 31.13 -11.39
CA ALA A 378 14.63 32.00 -12.44
C ALA A 378 15.97 31.45 -12.99
N GLY A 379 16.07 31.32 -14.32
CA GLY A 379 17.24 30.74 -15.00
C GLY A 379 17.23 29.20 -15.17
N ALA A 380 16.24 28.48 -14.61
CA ALA A 380 16.09 27.04 -14.84
C ALA A 380 15.29 26.68 -16.11
N LEU A 381 14.64 27.66 -16.75
CA LEU A 381 13.87 27.45 -18.00
C LEU A 381 14.73 26.97 -19.18
N ALA A 382 16.04 27.26 -19.15
CA ALA A 382 16.99 26.81 -20.16
C ALA A 382 17.46 25.36 -19.94
N MET A 383 17.04 24.68 -18.87
CA MET A 383 17.44 23.31 -18.60
C MET A 383 16.88 22.36 -19.65
N LYS A 384 17.78 21.66 -20.33
CA LYS A 384 17.45 20.63 -21.31
C LYS A 384 16.94 19.37 -20.61
N VAL A 385 16.03 18.67 -21.27
CA VAL A 385 15.60 17.34 -20.84
C VAL A 385 16.60 16.27 -21.28
N HIS A 386 16.47 15.08 -20.72
CA HIS A 386 17.29 13.93 -21.07
C HIS A 386 16.41 12.75 -21.46
N LEU A 387 16.90 11.88 -22.33
CA LEU A 387 16.30 10.56 -22.54
C LEU A 387 17.05 9.54 -21.69
N VAL A 388 16.32 8.81 -20.85
CA VAL A 388 16.87 7.70 -20.06
C VAL A 388 16.46 6.37 -20.68
N THR A 389 17.32 5.36 -20.56
CA THR A 389 17.14 4.01 -21.12
C THR A 389 16.09 3.17 -20.37
N ALA A 390 15.02 3.80 -19.88
CA ALA A 390 13.89 3.15 -19.23
C ALA A 390 12.70 3.06 -20.21
N THR A 391 12.14 1.87 -20.39
CA THR A 391 10.96 1.62 -21.23
C THR A 391 9.73 1.29 -20.38
N ARG A 392 8.53 1.28 -20.98
CA ARG A 392 7.32 0.69 -20.36
C ARG A 392 7.40 -0.85 -20.35
N PRO A 393 6.63 -1.54 -19.47
CA PRO A 393 6.53 -2.98 -19.53
C PRO A 393 6.09 -3.44 -20.93
N ASN A 394 6.79 -4.41 -21.50
CA ASN A 394 6.55 -4.94 -22.86
C ASN A 394 6.92 -4.00 -24.03
N SER A 395 7.76 -2.99 -23.80
CA SER A 395 8.32 -2.12 -24.87
C SER A 395 9.86 -2.11 -24.81
N ASP A 396 10.51 -2.17 -25.97
CA ASP A 396 11.97 -2.15 -26.13
C ASP A 396 12.47 -1.01 -27.04
N ASN A 397 11.59 -0.42 -27.85
CA ASN A 397 11.89 0.61 -28.85
C ASN A 397 11.52 2.03 -28.40
N GLU A 398 11.66 2.34 -27.11
CA GLU A 398 11.41 3.68 -26.59
C GLU A 398 12.38 4.08 -25.50
N MET A 399 12.51 5.39 -25.28
CA MET A 399 13.26 5.95 -24.15
C MET A 399 12.39 6.94 -23.40
N ARG A 400 12.41 6.87 -22.07
CA ARG A 400 11.65 7.80 -21.24
C ARG A 400 12.29 9.18 -21.22
N VAL A 401 11.46 10.21 -21.39
CA VAL A 401 11.85 11.59 -21.14
C VAL A 401 11.98 11.80 -19.63
N SER A 402 13.18 12.14 -19.17
CA SER A 402 13.48 12.40 -17.77
C SER A 402 13.43 13.88 -17.43
N PHE A 403 12.69 14.19 -16.36
CA PHE A 403 12.65 15.50 -15.71
C PHE A 403 13.40 15.50 -14.37
N SER A 404 14.11 14.44 -14.00
CA SER A 404 14.70 14.27 -12.65
C SER A 404 15.57 15.45 -12.19
N PHE A 405 16.25 16.15 -13.10
CA PHE A 405 17.04 17.34 -12.75
C PHE A 405 16.16 18.57 -12.51
N HIS A 406 15.10 18.75 -13.29
CA HIS A 406 14.09 19.79 -13.04
C HIS A 406 13.39 19.53 -11.71
N GLU A 407 12.96 18.29 -11.47
CA GLU A 407 12.34 17.87 -10.20
C GLU A 407 13.25 18.15 -9.01
N LYS A 408 14.52 17.73 -9.07
CA LYS A 408 15.54 18.01 -8.04
C LYS A 408 15.61 19.52 -7.77
N LYS A 409 15.63 20.35 -8.81
CA LYS A 409 15.71 21.81 -8.64
C LYS A 409 14.47 22.41 -7.98
N ILE A 410 13.27 21.96 -8.37
CA ILE A 410 12.00 22.37 -7.72
C ILE A 410 12.00 21.95 -6.25
N MET A 411 12.36 20.70 -5.96
CA MET A 411 12.40 20.16 -4.60
C MET A 411 13.40 20.92 -3.71
N ARG A 412 14.53 21.35 -4.26
CA ARG A 412 15.54 22.11 -3.52
C ARG A 412 15.13 23.56 -3.23
N ASP A 413 14.23 24.14 -4.03
CA ASP A 413 13.77 25.52 -3.87
C ASP A 413 12.54 25.66 -2.95
N LEU A 414 12.00 24.54 -2.45
CA LEU A 414 10.85 24.57 -1.55
C LEU A 414 11.13 25.43 -0.31
N SER A 415 10.16 26.29 0.02
CA SER A 415 10.10 26.94 1.33
C SER A 415 9.96 25.90 2.45
N GLU A 416 10.22 26.31 3.69
CA GLU A 416 10.08 25.41 4.84
C GLU A 416 8.67 24.81 4.95
N THR A 417 7.62 25.62 4.80
CA THR A 417 6.22 25.14 4.82
C THR A 417 5.95 24.14 3.71
N GLN A 418 6.45 24.39 2.50
CA GLN A 418 6.29 23.50 1.35
C GLN A 418 7.03 22.17 1.56
N GLY A 419 8.28 22.22 2.04
CA GLY A 419 9.07 21.03 2.38
C GLY A 419 8.43 20.21 3.50
N GLN A 420 7.91 20.87 4.54
CA GLN A 420 7.16 20.24 5.62
C GLN A 420 5.88 19.55 5.12
N LEU A 421 5.13 20.21 4.23
CA LEU A 421 3.96 19.60 3.59
C LEU A 421 4.35 18.35 2.79
N PHE A 422 5.40 18.42 1.98
CA PHE A 422 5.88 17.28 1.20
C PHE A 422 6.26 16.09 2.10
N VAL A 423 6.98 16.34 3.21
CA VAL A 423 7.34 15.29 4.18
C VAL A 423 6.10 14.64 4.79
N LEU A 424 5.08 15.43 5.14
CA LEU A 424 3.81 14.91 5.66
C LEU A 424 3.08 14.01 4.65
N ILE A 425 2.95 14.47 3.40
CA ILE A 425 2.33 13.69 2.31
C ILE A 425 3.10 12.38 2.13
N LYS A 426 4.43 12.45 1.98
CA LYS A 426 5.29 11.27 1.80
C LYS A 426 5.22 10.32 3.00
N PHE A 427 5.14 10.83 4.23
CA PHE A 427 4.93 10.03 5.44
C PHE A 427 3.60 9.31 5.42
N ILE A 428 2.52 9.99 5.03
CA ILE A 428 1.19 9.38 4.94
C ILE A 428 1.20 8.24 3.92
N PHE A 429 1.74 8.49 2.72
CA PHE A 429 1.75 7.49 1.65
C PHE A 429 2.66 6.30 1.96
N LYS A 430 3.88 6.52 2.48
CA LYS A 430 4.85 5.43 2.72
C LYS A 430 4.70 4.73 4.06
N ARG A 431 4.15 5.38 5.08
CA ARG A 431 4.15 4.87 6.46
C ARG A 431 2.76 4.71 7.03
N LEU A 432 1.89 5.71 6.86
CA LEU A 432 0.55 5.67 7.46
C LEU A 432 -0.35 4.70 6.68
N LEU A 433 -0.57 4.94 5.39
CA LEU A 433 -1.51 4.14 4.61
C LEU A 433 -1.18 2.64 4.57
N PRO A 434 0.07 2.21 4.33
CA PRO A 434 0.41 0.79 4.34
C PRO A 434 0.21 0.15 5.72
N ARG A 435 0.57 0.88 6.79
CA ARG A 435 0.44 0.38 8.17
C ARG A 435 -1.01 0.17 8.58
N TYR A 436 -1.91 1.07 8.19
CA TYR A 436 -3.30 1.05 8.66
C TYR A 436 -4.26 0.36 7.69
N TYR A 437 -4.02 0.47 6.39
CA TYR A 437 -4.97 0.04 5.36
C TYR A 437 -4.43 -1.04 4.42
N ASN A 438 -3.16 -1.47 4.57
CA ASN A 438 -2.51 -2.43 3.66
C ASN A 438 -2.63 -2.04 2.17
N LEU A 439 -2.71 -0.72 1.91
CA LEU A 439 -2.80 -0.19 0.56
C LEU A 439 -1.38 -0.15 -0.03
N SER A 440 -1.09 -1.07 -0.95
CA SER A 440 0.12 -1.08 -1.76
C SER A 440 -0.17 -0.41 -3.11
N GLY A 441 -0.12 0.92 -3.16
CA GLY A 441 -0.36 1.66 -4.41
C GLY A 441 0.42 2.97 -4.45
N LEU A 442 0.28 3.80 -3.43
CA LEU A 442 0.93 5.12 -3.39
C LEU A 442 2.42 5.02 -3.06
N LYS A 443 3.25 5.46 -4.00
CA LYS A 443 4.72 5.46 -3.94
C LYS A 443 5.28 6.88 -3.76
N THR A 444 6.59 7.01 -3.57
CA THR A 444 7.27 8.32 -3.43
C THR A 444 6.97 9.28 -4.57
N TYR A 445 6.92 8.77 -5.81
CA TYR A 445 6.63 9.62 -6.97
C TYR A 445 5.22 10.21 -6.93
N HIS A 446 4.23 9.52 -6.34
CA HIS A 446 2.87 10.06 -6.19
C HIS A 446 2.89 11.31 -5.28
N ALA A 447 3.63 11.24 -4.16
CA ALA A 447 3.79 12.39 -3.27
C ALA A 447 4.47 13.57 -3.98
N ARG A 448 5.47 13.29 -4.82
CA ARG A 448 6.18 14.31 -5.60
C ARG A 448 5.29 14.94 -6.67
N THR A 449 4.59 14.13 -7.46
CA THR A 449 3.63 14.58 -8.48
C THR A 449 2.54 15.44 -7.86
N LEU A 450 1.95 15.00 -6.74
CA LEU A 450 0.95 15.76 -6.00
C LEU A 450 1.53 17.09 -5.50
N MET A 451 2.75 17.09 -4.97
CA MET A 451 3.41 18.31 -4.53
C MET A 451 3.59 19.32 -5.67
N PHE A 452 4.03 18.87 -6.85
CA PHE A 452 4.18 19.76 -8.01
C PHE A 452 2.85 20.31 -8.51
N PHE A 453 1.80 19.48 -8.52
CA PHE A 453 0.46 19.92 -8.86
C PHE A 453 -0.02 21.02 -7.90
N ILE A 454 0.19 20.83 -6.60
CA ILE A 454 -0.21 21.78 -5.56
C ILE A 454 0.58 23.08 -5.65
N LEU A 455 1.90 23.02 -5.87
CA LEU A 455 2.72 24.22 -6.08
C LEU A 455 2.23 25.06 -7.26
N HIS A 456 1.70 24.41 -8.31
CA HIS A 456 1.16 25.10 -9.48
C HIS A 456 -0.23 25.70 -9.23
N THR A 457 -1.07 25.01 -8.46
CA THR A 457 -2.50 25.31 -8.34
C THR A 457 -2.84 26.16 -7.12
N PHE A 458 -2.07 26.05 -6.03
CA PHE A 458 -2.39 26.74 -4.80
C PHE A 458 -1.90 28.19 -4.84
N PRO A 459 -2.71 29.15 -4.34
CA PRO A 459 -2.31 30.56 -4.27
C PRO A 459 -1.02 30.78 -3.46
N SER A 460 -0.14 31.68 -3.91
CA SER A 460 1.16 31.92 -3.27
C SER A 460 1.05 32.40 -1.82
N ASP A 461 -0.02 33.13 -1.49
CA ASP A 461 -0.34 33.63 -0.14
C ASP A 461 -0.82 32.53 0.82
N SER A 462 -1.20 31.36 0.31
CA SER A 462 -1.65 30.24 1.14
C SER A 462 -0.52 29.55 1.93
N TRP A 463 0.74 29.71 1.49
CA TRP A 463 1.91 29.01 2.01
C TRP A 463 2.42 29.59 3.34
N SER A 464 1.66 29.38 4.41
CA SER A 464 2.04 29.79 5.77
C SER A 464 2.06 28.60 6.73
N ARG A 465 2.85 28.71 7.81
CA ARG A 465 2.94 27.67 8.85
C ARG A 465 1.58 27.43 9.52
N GLU A 466 0.79 28.48 9.71
CA GLU A 466 -0.56 28.44 10.28
C GLU A 466 -1.50 27.59 9.42
N ASN A 467 -1.31 27.65 8.10
CA ASN A 467 -2.08 26.92 7.12
C ASN A 467 -1.58 25.49 6.86
N LEU A 468 -0.46 25.05 7.43
CA LEU A 468 0.13 23.74 7.11
C LEU A 468 -0.87 22.57 7.22
N ARG A 469 -1.74 22.59 8.23
CA ARG A 469 -2.79 21.57 8.39
C ARG A 469 -3.84 21.65 7.28
N SER A 470 -4.30 22.84 6.92
CA SER A 470 -5.32 23.02 5.87
C SER A 470 -4.74 22.70 4.50
N LEU A 471 -3.49 23.06 4.25
CA LEU A 471 -2.72 22.68 3.06
C LEU A 471 -2.62 21.15 2.94
N LEU A 472 -2.30 20.45 4.02
CA LEU A 472 -2.27 18.99 4.03
C LEU A 472 -3.64 18.37 3.72
N ALA A 473 -4.71 18.87 4.36
CA ALA A 473 -6.05 18.37 4.10
C ALA A 473 -6.46 18.56 2.63
N LYS A 474 -6.23 19.76 2.08
CA LYS A 474 -6.48 20.04 0.66
C LYS A 474 -5.65 19.14 -0.25
N ALA A 475 -4.37 18.94 0.06
CA ALA A 475 -3.50 18.05 -0.71
C ALA A 475 -4.04 16.63 -0.81
N LEU A 476 -4.49 16.07 0.32
CA LEU A 476 -5.04 14.72 0.36
C LEU A 476 -6.38 14.62 -0.37
N ASN A 477 -7.24 15.65 -0.27
CA ASN A 477 -8.49 15.71 -1.03
C ASN A 477 -8.23 15.79 -2.54
N THR A 478 -7.29 16.63 -2.98
CA THR A 478 -6.87 16.68 -4.39
C THR A 478 -6.38 15.32 -4.88
N MET A 479 -5.66 14.57 -4.03
CA MET A 479 -5.25 13.21 -4.40
C MET A 479 -6.46 12.28 -4.58
N LEU A 480 -7.46 12.35 -3.70
CA LEU A 480 -8.68 11.56 -3.80
C LEU A 480 -9.45 11.89 -5.09
N GLU A 481 -9.65 13.18 -5.37
CA GLU A 481 -10.30 13.66 -6.60
C GLU A 481 -9.57 13.13 -7.85
N LEU A 482 -8.24 13.24 -7.90
CA LEU A 482 -7.43 12.73 -9.02
C LEU A 482 -7.51 11.21 -9.17
N MET A 483 -7.73 10.47 -8.09
CA MET A 483 -7.93 9.02 -8.12
C MET A 483 -9.32 8.63 -8.62
N GLU A 484 -10.34 9.42 -8.27
CA GLU A 484 -11.73 9.20 -8.68
C GLU A 484 -11.97 9.56 -10.16
N GLU A 485 -11.42 10.68 -10.64
CA GLU A 485 -11.57 11.13 -12.04
C GLU A 485 -10.91 10.20 -13.06
N LYS A 486 -9.84 9.48 -12.67
CA LYS A 486 -9.04 8.66 -13.59
C LYS A 486 -9.37 7.16 -13.58
N GLY A 487 -10.38 6.72 -12.85
CA GLY A 487 -10.81 5.32 -12.87
C GLY A 487 -9.68 4.33 -12.56
N CYS A 488 -9.00 4.46 -11.42
CA CYS A 488 -8.17 3.44 -10.75
C CYS A 488 -7.11 2.60 -11.55
N THR A 489 -6.84 2.83 -12.84
CA THR A 489 -5.93 1.94 -13.59
C THR A 489 -4.52 2.49 -13.84
N ASP A 490 -4.29 3.81 -13.77
CA ASP A 490 -2.96 4.37 -14.11
C ASP A 490 -2.54 5.56 -13.21
N ILE A 491 -2.07 5.27 -12.00
CA ILE A 491 -1.17 6.18 -11.24
C ILE A 491 0.10 5.43 -10.84
#